data_AF-A0A0R1NTH4-F1
#
_entry.id   AF-A0A0R1NTH4-F1
#
_cell.length_a   1.000
_cell.length_b   1.000
_cell.length_c   1.000
_cell.angle_alpha   90.00
_cell.angle_beta   90.00
_cell.angle_gamma   90.00
#
_symmetry.space_group_name_H-M   'P 1'
#
loop_
_entity.id
_entity.type
_entity.pdbx_description
1 polymer ?
#
loop_
_entity_poly.entity_id
_entity_poly.type
_entity_poly.pdbx_seq_one_letter_code
_entity_poly.pdbx_strand_id
1 'polypeptide(L)'
;MYYLIDQLNKHYSQYFDKLKFREIQTESYDQGVNQKKRGEKLLEKIKSFWSDKEITLIDRTQENLSAVKTISDFFSQNLSIKIKPSQTSSHYNLALIHNLGYYSKKDNQDKEDTYYVNQAEIIQNITIEGVLHKSGTVIDSALINAVKELTVKAILEMQDFSPLNTGIDLDSLAFYKYYPKSNQTLEFTSHGTNFQIKVITSNFKDPFFLNDLFIERNDQLTTAYDYIILDKQNENYYAVSKTSLKTIPSPSLYEAANNQKGTLAYRNKEARNKYLAGLINLNYFYTQNQLYYNVGVIGNGMQSKESVASVVRKIECLNDDNKSQLLDMQQLLQSMDVVWVKFKNLTVLPFPIKLMNEYIRKDKNNNEER
;
A
#
# COMPACT_ATOMS: atom_id res chain seq x y z
N MET A 1 14.03 18.12 -15.46
CA MET A 1 15.21 17.23 -15.59
C MET A 1 15.72 17.16 -17.03
N TYR A 2 14.88 16.86 -18.01
CA TYR A 2 15.26 16.90 -19.44
C TYR A 2 15.90 18.23 -19.86
N TYR A 3 15.25 19.36 -19.56
CA TYR A 3 15.83 20.69 -19.79
C TYR A 3 17.22 20.88 -19.17
N LEU A 4 17.44 20.36 -17.95
CA LEU A 4 18.73 20.48 -17.28
C LEU A 4 19.82 19.69 -18.02
N ILE A 5 19.51 18.46 -18.47
CA ILE A 5 20.42 17.67 -19.30
C ILE A 5 20.72 18.39 -20.61
N ASP A 6 19.71 18.98 -21.25
CA ASP A 6 19.92 19.74 -22.49
C ASP A 6 20.81 20.97 -22.27
N GLN A 7 20.61 21.71 -21.18
CA GLN A 7 21.48 22.84 -20.83
C GLN A 7 22.92 22.37 -20.53
N LEU A 8 23.08 21.27 -19.79
CA LEU A 8 24.41 20.71 -19.50
C LEU A 8 25.12 20.29 -20.78
N ASN A 9 24.43 19.56 -21.67
CA ASN A 9 24.98 19.17 -22.96
C ASN A 9 25.32 20.38 -23.84
N LYS A 10 24.48 21.41 -23.84
CA LYS A 10 24.72 22.62 -24.63
C LYS A 10 25.98 23.37 -24.18
N HIS A 11 26.21 23.45 -22.87
CA HIS A 11 27.30 24.25 -22.30
C HIS A 11 28.60 23.48 -22.05
N TYR A 12 28.54 22.16 -21.89
CA TYR A 12 29.68 21.37 -21.39
C TYR A 12 30.00 20.11 -22.20
N SER A 13 29.36 19.90 -23.36
CA SER A 13 29.64 18.73 -24.23
C SER A 13 31.07 18.63 -24.76
N GLN A 14 31.86 19.69 -24.64
CA GLN A 14 33.30 19.65 -24.92
C GLN A 14 34.12 18.93 -23.84
N TYR A 15 33.57 18.75 -22.63
CA TYR A 15 34.26 18.15 -21.48
C TYR A 15 33.81 16.73 -21.18
N PHE A 16 32.66 16.30 -21.71
CA PHE A 16 32.12 14.97 -21.50
C PHE A 16 31.19 14.55 -22.64
N ASP A 17 31.04 13.25 -22.82
CA ASP A 17 30.07 12.67 -23.74
C ASP A 17 28.66 13.15 -23.41
N LYS A 18 27.86 13.39 -24.45
CA LYS A 18 26.47 13.85 -24.31
C LYS A 18 25.72 13.00 -23.28
N LEU A 19 25.30 13.65 -22.20
CA LEU A 19 24.47 13.07 -21.17
C LEU A 19 23.11 12.74 -21.78
N LYS A 20 22.63 11.52 -21.54
CA LYS A 20 21.31 11.07 -21.95
C LYS A 20 20.72 10.16 -20.88
N PHE A 21 19.41 10.17 -20.78
CA PHE A 21 18.73 9.13 -20.02
C PHE A 21 18.84 7.81 -20.77
N ARG A 22 19.11 6.73 -20.04
CA ARG A 22 18.92 5.38 -20.57
C ARG A 22 17.43 5.07 -20.48
N GLU A 23 16.79 4.99 -21.63
CA GLU A 23 15.39 4.58 -21.71
C GLU A 23 15.28 3.05 -21.62
N ILE A 24 14.29 2.59 -20.86
CA ILE A 24 13.95 1.18 -20.75
C ILE A 24 12.55 1.05 -21.32
N GLN A 25 12.40 0.21 -22.35
CA GLN A 25 11.08 -0.12 -22.88
C GLN A 25 10.39 -1.06 -21.91
N THR A 26 9.12 -0.78 -21.62
CA THR A 26 8.33 -1.53 -20.64
C THR A 26 6.98 -1.91 -21.21
N GLU A 27 6.48 -3.08 -20.84
CA GLU A 27 5.08 -3.42 -21.04
C GLU A 27 4.24 -2.64 -20.03
N SER A 28 3.21 -1.95 -20.51
CA SER A 28 2.31 -1.13 -19.69
C SER A 28 0.90 -1.69 -19.77
N TYR A 29 0.39 -2.13 -18.63
CA TYR A 29 -1.00 -2.56 -18.50
C TYR A 29 -1.87 -1.40 -18.00
N ASP A 30 -2.70 -0.87 -18.89
CA ASP A 30 -3.78 0.03 -18.52
C ASP A 30 -4.88 -0.80 -17.84
N GLN A 31 -5.06 -0.54 -16.55
CA GLN A 31 -6.02 -1.28 -15.73
C GLN A 31 -7.49 -0.97 -16.09
N GLY A 32 -7.75 -0.14 -17.11
CA GLY A 32 -9.05 0.05 -17.75
C GLY A 32 -10.10 0.79 -16.90
N VAL A 33 -9.82 0.99 -15.62
CA VAL A 33 -10.76 1.58 -14.65
C VAL A 33 -10.14 2.83 -14.03
N ASN A 34 -10.80 3.96 -14.18
CA ASN A 34 -10.36 5.20 -13.54
C ASN A 34 -10.48 5.11 -12.00
N GLN A 35 -9.74 5.97 -11.30
CA GLN A 35 -9.70 5.94 -9.82
C GLN A 35 -11.08 6.12 -9.18
N LYS A 36 -11.95 6.92 -9.79
CA LYS A 36 -13.31 7.17 -9.30
C LYS A 36 -14.14 5.88 -9.26
N LYS A 37 -14.22 5.15 -10.38
CA LYS A 37 -14.94 3.86 -10.47
C LYS A 37 -14.37 2.81 -9.52
N ARG A 38 -13.06 2.80 -9.29
CA ARG A 38 -12.44 1.92 -8.29
C ARG A 38 -12.82 2.31 -6.87
N GLY A 39 -12.81 3.61 -6.57
CA GLY A 39 -13.27 4.13 -5.28
C GLY A 39 -14.74 3.79 -5.01
N GLU A 40 -15.60 3.90 -6.01
CA GLU A 40 -17.02 3.51 -5.94
C GLU A 40 -17.16 2.01 -5.65
N LYS A 41 -16.48 1.14 -6.41
CA LYS A 41 -16.48 -0.31 -6.15
C LYS A 41 -15.94 -0.68 -4.76
N LEU A 42 -14.87 -0.02 -4.31
CA LEU A 42 -14.37 -0.22 -2.94
C LEU A 42 -15.42 0.16 -1.91
N LEU A 43 -16.07 1.31 -2.12
CA LEU A 43 -17.08 1.81 -1.21
C LEU A 43 -18.26 0.84 -1.13
N GLU A 44 -18.75 0.33 -2.26
CA GLU A 44 -19.81 -0.70 -2.29
C GLU A 44 -19.42 -1.94 -1.50
N LYS A 45 -18.19 -2.43 -1.65
CA LYS A 45 -17.70 -3.59 -0.89
C LYS A 45 -17.60 -3.29 0.61
N ILE A 46 -17.12 -2.11 1.00
CA ILE A 46 -17.12 -1.65 2.39
C ILE A 46 -18.54 -1.66 2.96
N LYS A 47 -19.50 -1.05 2.24
CA LYS A 47 -20.90 -0.99 2.67
C LYS A 47 -21.48 -2.39 2.84
N SER A 48 -21.24 -3.28 1.89
CA SER A 48 -21.70 -4.68 1.96
C SER A 48 -21.13 -5.40 3.18
N PHE A 49 -19.82 -5.26 3.44
CA PHE A 49 -19.16 -5.91 4.57
C PHE A 49 -19.71 -5.49 5.93
N TRP A 50 -20.08 -4.21 6.08
CA TRP A 50 -20.57 -3.62 7.33
C TRP A 50 -22.11 -3.57 7.43
N SER A 51 -22.85 -4.10 6.45
CA SER A 51 -24.31 -3.97 6.39
C SER A 51 -25.06 -4.61 7.59
N ASP A 52 -24.49 -5.69 8.13
CA ASP A 52 -25.03 -6.49 9.23
C ASP A 52 -24.28 -6.27 10.56
N LYS A 53 -23.21 -5.47 10.56
CA LYS A 53 -22.33 -5.22 11.71
C LYS A 53 -22.55 -3.82 12.26
N GLU A 54 -22.22 -3.64 13.53
CA GLU A 54 -22.22 -2.33 14.20
C GLU A 54 -20.79 -1.93 14.55
N ILE A 55 -20.43 -0.69 14.24
CA ILE A 55 -19.15 -0.09 14.63
C ILE A 55 -19.41 0.85 15.81
N THR A 56 -18.64 0.70 16.88
CA THR A 56 -18.66 1.66 17.99
C THR A 56 -17.76 2.85 17.69
N LEU A 57 -18.25 4.06 17.88
CA LEU A 57 -17.45 5.29 17.85
C LEU A 57 -17.14 5.71 19.29
N ILE A 58 -15.88 5.55 19.69
CA ILE A 58 -15.37 5.91 21.01
C ILE A 58 -14.80 7.33 20.95
N ASP A 59 -15.27 8.22 21.82
CA ASP A 59 -14.68 9.55 21.98
C ASP A 59 -13.65 9.55 23.11
N ARG A 60 -12.38 9.34 22.76
CA ARG A 60 -11.26 9.44 23.71
C ARG A 60 -10.77 10.88 23.89
N THR A 61 -11.31 11.84 23.15
CA THR A 61 -11.01 13.26 23.36
C THR A 61 -11.76 13.85 24.54
N GLN A 62 -12.85 13.21 24.97
CA GLN A 62 -13.73 13.58 26.10
C GLN A 62 -14.36 14.99 26.03
N GLU A 63 -14.14 15.74 24.94
CA GLU A 63 -14.55 17.14 24.80
C GLU A 63 -15.36 17.40 23.52
N ASN A 64 -15.61 16.38 22.66
CA ASN A 64 -16.06 16.60 21.28
C ASN A 64 -17.38 15.90 20.91
N LEU A 65 -18.43 16.06 21.74
CA LEU A 65 -19.78 15.53 21.47
C LEU A 65 -20.35 15.94 20.09
N SER A 66 -20.07 17.16 19.63
CA SER A 66 -20.51 17.63 18.31
C SER A 66 -19.82 16.85 17.18
N ALA A 67 -18.51 16.60 17.30
CA ALA A 67 -17.75 15.85 16.32
C ALA A 67 -18.25 14.41 16.21
N VAL A 68 -18.51 13.77 17.36
CA VAL A 68 -19.07 12.41 17.41
C VAL A 68 -20.38 12.35 16.63
N LYS A 69 -21.31 13.28 16.91
CA LYS A 69 -22.58 13.36 16.19
C LYS A 69 -22.38 13.56 14.69
N THR A 70 -21.56 14.52 14.29
CA THR A 70 -21.28 14.82 12.88
C THR A 70 -20.68 13.62 12.13
N ILE A 71 -19.79 12.86 12.77
CA ILE A 71 -19.20 11.65 12.21
C ILE A 71 -20.25 10.53 12.09
N SER A 72 -21.06 10.30 13.13
CA SER A 72 -22.14 9.30 13.11
C SER A 72 -23.19 9.60 12.04
N ASP A 73 -23.59 10.86 11.92
CA ASP A 73 -24.54 11.34 10.90
C ASP A 73 -23.98 11.09 9.49
N PHE A 74 -22.69 11.39 9.26
CA PHE A 74 -22.05 11.10 7.98
C PHE A 74 -22.14 9.62 7.60
N PHE A 75 -21.79 8.72 8.52
CA PHE A 75 -21.82 7.28 8.25
C PHE A 75 -23.22 6.76 7.95
N SER A 76 -24.21 7.20 8.72
CA SER A 76 -25.60 6.77 8.53
C SER A 76 -26.18 7.30 7.22
N GLN A 77 -25.96 8.58 6.90
CA GLN A 77 -26.55 9.24 5.73
C GLN A 77 -25.83 8.90 4.42
N ASN A 78 -24.51 8.77 4.43
CA ASN A 78 -23.72 8.62 3.19
C ASN A 78 -23.26 7.19 2.95
N LEU A 79 -22.98 6.43 4.01
CA LEU A 79 -22.43 5.08 3.91
C LEU A 79 -23.43 3.98 4.26
N SER A 80 -24.54 4.29 4.93
CA SER A 80 -25.50 3.29 5.43
C SER A 80 -24.83 2.27 6.36
N ILE A 81 -23.80 2.70 7.09
CA ILE A 81 -23.07 1.88 8.06
C ILE A 81 -23.59 2.22 9.46
N LYS A 82 -23.91 1.19 10.25
CA LYS A 82 -24.39 1.36 11.63
C LYS A 82 -23.23 1.79 12.53
N ILE A 83 -23.32 3.01 13.05
CA ILE A 83 -22.37 3.56 14.01
C ILE A 83 -23.10 3.85 15.31
N LYS A 84 -22.56 3.35 16.42
CA LYS A 84 -23.07 3.62 17.77
C LYS A 84 -22.02 4.40 18.57
N PRO A 85 -22.28 5.66 18.92
CA PRO A 85 -21.48 6.38 19.90
C PRO A 85 -21.49 5.65 21.25
N SER A 86 -20.32 5.42 21.85
CA SER A 86 -20.20 4.82 23.18
C SER A 86 -18.88 5.21 23.83
N GLN A 87 -18.83 5.24 25.16
CA GLN A 87 -17.57 5.35 25.91
C GLN A 87 -16.94 3.98 26.18
N THR A 88 -17.76 2.91 26.16
CA THR A 88 -17.29 1.53 26.27
C THR A 88 -17.01 0.98 24.88
N SER A 89 -15.91 0.28 24.76
CA SER A 89 -15.51 -0.37 23.53
C SER A 89 -16.40 -1.61 23.24
N SER A 90 -16.45 -2.02 21.97
CA SER A 90 -17.13 -3.24 21.51
C SER A 90 -16.25 -4.01 20.51
N HIS A 91 -16.76 -5.06 19.88
CA HIS A 91 -15.93 -5.86 18.97
C HIS A 91 -15.24 -5.05 17.83
N TYR A 92 -15.93 -4.07 17.22
CA TYR A 92 -15.36 -3.19 16.18
C TYR A 92 -15.45 -1.72 16.60
N ASN A 93 -14.30 -1.04 16.65
CA ASN A 93 -14.20 0.31 17.20
C ASN A 93 -13.52 1.30 16.24
N LEU A 94 -14.07 2.49 16.13
CA LEU A 94 -13.38 3.71 15.72
C LEU A 94 -13.12 4.55 16.97
N ALA A 95 -11.87 4.90 17.25
CA ALA A 95 -11.54 5.77 18.37
C ALA A 95 -11.13 7.16 17.87
N LEU A 96 -11.90 8.17 18.27
CA LEU A 96 -11.58 9.56 18.05
C LEU A 96 -10.56 10.01 19.09
N ILE A 97 -9.40 10.43 18.62
CA ILE A 97 -8.27 10.91 19.42
C ILE A 97 -7.79 12.27 18.88
N HIS A 98 -6.84 12.88 19.58
CA HIS A 98 -6.08 14.01 19.06
C HIS A 98 -4.81 13.54 18.34
N ASN A 99 -4.28 14.36 17.43
CA ASN A 99 -2.98 14.10 16.81
C ASN A 99 -1.79 14.52 17.71
N LEU A 100 -0.57 14.08 17.36
CA LEU A 100 0.68 14.46 18.04
C LEU A 100 0.86 15.98 18.21
N GLY A 101 0.39 16.77 17.25
CA GLY A 101 0.48 18.23 17.29
C GLY A 101 -0.38 18.87 18.39
N TYR A 102 -1.46 18.21 18.82
CA TYR A 102 -2.27 18.65 19.96
C TYR A 102 -1.50 18.53 21.28
N TYR A 103 -0.88 17.38 21.52
CA TYR A 103 -0.10 17.08 22.75
C TYR A 103 1.20 17.88 22.82
N SER A 104 1.71 18.31 21.67
CA SER A 104 2.90 19.17 21.60
C SER A 104 2.65 20.62 22.07
N LYS A 105 1.39 21.04 22.23
CA LYS A 105 1.04 22.40 22.70
C LYS A 105 1.23 22.51 24.21
N LYS A 106 1.77 23.65 24.66
CA LYS A 106 2.05 23.93 26.08
C LYS A 106 0.86 23.66 27.00
N ASP A 107 -0.34 24.02 26.56
CA ASP A 107 -1.59 23.88 27.33
C ASP A 107 -2.12 22.44 27.42
N ASN A 108 -1.48 21.48 26.73
CA ASN A 108 -1.89 20.08 26.67
C ASN A 108 -0.74 19.11 27.01
N GLN A 109 0.40 19.60 27.51
CA GLN A 109 1.57 18.76 27.80
C GLN A 109 1.34 17.78 28.96
N ASP A 110 0.36 18.07 29.81
CA ASP A 110 -0.11 17.26 30.92
C ASP A 110 -1.19 16.24 30.54
N LYS A 111 -1.76 16.34 29.33
CA LYS A 111 -2.76 15.39 28.82
C LYS A 111 -2.10 14.12 28.29
N GLU A 112 -2.68 12.97 28.61
CA GLU A 112 -2.19 11.67 28.17
C GLU A 112 -2.52 11.41 26.68
N ASP A 113 -1.55 10.85 25.93
CA ASP A 113 -1.76 10.40 24.56
C ASP A 113 -2.54 9.09 24.55
N THR A 114 -3.83 9.21 24.22
CA THR A 114 -4.79 8.09 24.21
C THR A 114 -4.59 7.11 23.04
N TYR A 115 -3.60 7.32 22.17
CA TYR A 115 -3.25 6.39 21.10
C TYR A 115 -2.91 4.99 21.63
N TYR A 116 -2.28 4.92 22.80
CA TYR A 116 -1.80 3.68 23.42
C TYR A 116 -2.81 3.03 24.38
N VAL A 117 -3.96 3.67 24.63
CA VAL A 117 -4.96 3.13 25.57
C VAL A 117 -5.59 1.86 24.98
N ASN A 118 -5.44 0.75 25.70
CA ASN A 118 -6.06 -0.58 25.56
C ASN A 118 -6.59 -0.92 24.15
N GLN A 119 -5.86 -1.79 23.46
CA GLN A 119 -6.16 -2.24 22.09
C GLN A 119 -6.64 -3.69 22.00
N ALA A 120 -7.16 -4.26 23.09
CA ALA A 120 -7.62 -5.66 23.13
C ALA A 120 -8.72 -6.00 22.09
N GLU A 121 -9.39 -4.99 21.52
CA GLU A 121 -10.45 -5.15 20.51
C GLU A 121 -10.03 -4.58 19.14
N ILE A 122 -10.75 -4.92 18.06
CA ILE A 122 -10.45 -4.38 16.73
C ILE A 122 -10.73 -2.89 16.70
N ILE A 123 -9.67 -2.09 16.79
CA ILE A 123 -9.75 -0.63 16.89
C ILE A 123 -8.98 0.06 15.77
N GLN A 124 -9.59 1.09 15.20
CA GLN A 124 -8.92 2.02 14.30
C GLN A 124 -9.01 3.44 14.86
N ASN A 125 -7.85 3.99 15.25
CA ASN A 125 -7.75 5.37 15.71
C ASN A 125 -7.92 6.35 14.54
N ILE A 126 -8.69 7.41 14.77
CA ILE A 126 -8.87 8.56 13.89
C ILE A 126 -8.61 9.84 14.67
N THR A 127 -7.88 10.78 14.08
CA THR A 127 -7.60 12.07 14.72
C THR A 127 -8.69 13.08 14.36
N ILE A 128 -9.23 13.82 15.32
CA ILE A 128 -10.25 14.85 15.05
C ILE A 128 -9.79 15.87 14.00
N GLU A 129 -8.53 16.30 14.07
CA GLU A 129 -7.93 17.25 13.12
C GLU A 129 -7.75 16.66 11.70
N GLY A 130 -7.78 15.34 11.58
CA GLY A 130 -7.62 14.62 10.32
C GLY A 130 -8.94 14.20 9.67
N VAL A 131 -10.04 14.16 10.44
CA VAL A 131 -11.36 13.75 9.94
C VAL A 131 -12.36 14.88 9.84
N LEU A 132 -12.10 16.03 10.46
CA LEU A 132 -12.91 17.24 10.34
C LEU A 132 -12.11 18.40 9.75
N HIS A 133 -12.76 19.17 8.87
CA HIS A 133 -12.30 20.49 8.49
C HIS A 133 -12.43 21.47 9.66
N LYS A 134 -11.70 22.59 9.61
CA LYS A 134 -11.85 23.68 10.60
C LYS A 134 -13.28 24.24 10.69
N SER A 135 -14.08 24.07 9.62
CA SER A 135 -15.51 24.40 9.57
C SER A 135 -16.40 23.44 10.37
N GLY A 136 -15.87 22.34 10.89
CA GLY A 136 -16.63 21.27 11.54
C GLY A 136 -17.25 20.25 10.58
N THR A 137 -17.09 20.40 9.27
CA THR A 137 -17.56 19.43 8.28
C THR A 137 -16.60 18.26 8.14
N VAL A 138 -17.11 17.07 7.85
CA VAL A 138 -16.30 15.86 7.66
C VAL A 138 -15.40 15.92 6.43
N ILE A 139 -14.27 15.23 6.52
CA ILE A 139 -13.38 14.93 5.40
C ILE A 139 -13.70 13.51 4.94
N ASP A 140 -14.59 13.36 3.95
CA ASP A 140 -15.12 12.06 3.48
C ASP A 140 -14.03 11.02 3.24
N SER A 141 -12.96 11.43 2.56
CA SER A 141 -11.88 10.52 2.20
C SER A 141 -11.09 10.00 3.41
N ALA A 142 -11.08 10.73 4.52
CA ALA A 142 -10.43 10.29 5.76
C ALA A 142 -11.30 9.26 6.49
N LEU A 143 -12.61 9.49 6.59
CA LEU A 143 -13.54 8.55 7.23
C LEU A 143 -13.70 7.25 6.43
N ILE A 144 -13.79 7.34 5.09
CA ILE A 144 -13.80 6.15 4.23
C ILE A 144 -12.50 5.35 4.40
N ASN A 145 -11.35 6.04 4.49
CA ASN A 145 -10.07 5.37 4.71
C ASN A 145 -10.00 4.70 6.09
N ALA A 146 -10.55 5.33 7.13
CA ALA A 146 -10.60 4.78 8.48
C ALA A 146 -11.40 3.47 8.51
N VAL A 147 -12.61 3.46 7.93
CA VAL A 147 -13.42 2.23 7.84
C VAL A 147 -12.74 1.18 6.98
N LYS A 148 -12.06 1.57 5.90
CA LYS A 148 -11.28 0.66 5.07
C LYS A 148 -10.16 -0.03 5.87
N GLU A 149 -9.40 0.71 6.68
CA GLU A 149 -8.37 0.10 7.55
C GLU A 149 -9.00 -0.76 8.65
N LEU A 150 -10.14 -0.34 9.23
CA LEU A 150 -10.89 -1.16 10.19
C LEU A 150 -11.33 -2.50 9.57
N THR A 151 -11.79 -2.49 8.31
CA THR A 151 -12.12 -3.73 7.59
C THR A 151 -10.90 -4.64 7.40
N VAL A 152 -9.71 -4.08 7.14
CA VAL A 152 -8.48 -4.87 7.04
C VAL A 152 -8.20 -5.60 8.36
N LYS A 153 -8.41 -4.94 9.50
CA LYS A 153 -8.26 -5.56 10.82
C LYS A 153 -9.31 -6.63 11.10
N ALA A 154 -10.55 -6.41 10.68
CA ALA A 154 -11.60 -7.42 10.78
C ALA A 154 -11.30 -8.65 9.92
N ILE A 155 -10.85 -8.45 8.67
CA ILE A 155 -10.38 -9.54 7.79
C ILE A 155 -9.23 -10.32 8.42
N LEU A 156 -8.30 -9.62 9.06
CA LEU A 156 -7.17 -10.25 9.75
C LEU A 156 -7.61 -11.18 10.87
N GLU A 157 -8.60 -10.76 11.65
CA GLU A 157 -9.17 -11.59 12.72
C GLU A 157 -9.97 -12.76 12.18
N MET A 158 -10.81 -12.53 11.16
CA MET A 158 -11.60 -13.59 10.50
C MET A 158 -10.73 -14.62 9.80
N GLN A 159 -9.48 -14.27 9.46
CA GLN A 159 -8.58 -15.09 8.64
C GLN A 159 -9.18 -15.47 7.28
N ASP A 160 -10.05 -14.60 6.74
CA ASP A 160 -10.73 -14.78 5.46
C ASP A 160 -10.73 -13.46 4.68
N PHE A 161 -10.12 -13.47 3.49
CA PHE A 161 -10.07 -12.31 2.61
C PHE A 161 -11.22 -12.27 1.59
N SER A 162 -12.23 -13.14 1.69
CA SER A 162 -13.42 -13.09 0.85
C SER A 162 -14.08 -11.70 0.75
N PRO A 163 -14.09 -10.84 1.80
CA PRO A 163 -14.64 -9.48 1.68
C PRO A 163 -13.87 -8.57 0.72
N LEU A 164 -12.59 -8.88 0.46
CA LEU A 164 -11.82 -8.15 -0.55
C LEU A 164 -12.38 -8.41 -1.96
N ASN A 165 -13.04 -9.57 -2.16
CA ASN A 165 -13.60 -10.06 -3.42
C ASN A 165 -12.64 -9.79 -4.58
N THR A 166 -11.43 -10.33 -4.43
CA THR A 166 -10.33 -10.12 -5.38
C THR A 166 -10.47 -11.00 -6.61
N GLY A 167 -11.13 -12.15 -6.48
CA GLY A 167 -11.16 -13.20 -7.52
C GLY A 167 -9.78 -13.84 -7.76
N ILE A 168 -8.85 -13.67 -6.82
CA ILE A 168 -7.47 -14.13 -6.94
C ILE A 168 -7.34 -15.44 -6.19
N ASP A 169 -6.80 -16.44 -6.87
CA ASP A 169 -6.28 -17.66 -6.28
C ASP A 169 -4.81 -17.46 -5.90
N LEU A 170 -4.48 -17.70 -4.63
CA LEU A 170 -3.12 -17.61 -4.09
C LEU A 170 -2.66 -18.95 -3.50
N ASP A 171 -3.37 -20.05 -3.75
CA ASP A 171 -3.12 -21.34 -3.11
C ASP A 171 -1.74 -21.90 -3.49
N SER A 172 -1.29 -21.62 -4.70
CA SER A 172 0.06 -21.96 -5.19
C SER A 172 1.17 -21.11 -4.58
N LEU A 173 0.85 -20.02 -3.86
CA LEU A 173 1.83 -19.07 -3.36
C LEU A 173 1.93 -19.07 -1.83
N ALA A 174 3.13 -18.84 -1.32
CA ALA A 174 3.37 -18.42 0.06
C ALA A 174 4.19 -17.12 0.06
N PHE A 175 3.92 -16.24 1.02
CA PHE A 175 4.61 -14.96 1.15
C PHE A 175 5.34 -14.90 2.48
N TYR A 176 6.60 -14.49 2.45
CA TYR A 176 7.44 -14.37 3.63
C TYR A 176 7.93 -12.95 3.80
N LYS A 177 7.91 -12.46 5.04
CA LYS A 177 8.50 -11.16 5.36
C LYS A 177 9.16 -11.17 6.72
N TYR A 178 10.43 -10.76 6.73
CA TYR A 178 11.17 -10.50 7.95
C TYR A 178 10.87 -9.11 8.51
N TYR A 179 10.70 -9.03 9.84
CA TYR A 179 10.44 -7.82 10.59
C TYR A 179 11.59 -7.54 11.57
N PRO A 180 12.55 -6.66 11.20
CA PRO A 180 13.75 -6.42 12.01
C PRO A 180 13.47 -5.96 13.44
N LYS A 181 12.41 -5.16 13.63
CA LYS A 181 12.05 -4.61 14.94
C LYS A 181 11.52 -5.65 15.93
N SER A 182 11.05 -6.80 15.46
CA SER A 182 10.60 -7.92 16.31
C SER A 182 11.49 -9.14 16.16
N ASN A 183 12.50 -9.08 15.28
CA ASN A 183 13.36 -10.19 14.90
C ASN A 183 12.57 -11.47 14.55
N GLN A 184 11.55 -11.33 13.72
CA GLN A 184 10.65 -12.43 13.34
C GLN A 184 10.37 -12.42 11.85
N THR A 185 10.31 -13.61 11.26
CA THR A 185 9.75 -13.81 9.92
C THR A 185 8.32 -14.31 10.03
N LEU A 186 7.41 -13.66 9.28
CA LEU A 186 6.06 -14.13 9.11
C LEU A 186 5.91 -14.82 7.75
N GLU A 187 5.14 -15.90 7.74
CA GLU A 187 4.66 -16.61 6.56
C GLU A 187 3.15 -16.39 6.41
N PHE A 188 2.72 -16.04 5.20
CA PHE A 188 1.32 -16.04 4.79
C PHE A 188 1.07 -17.16 3.78
N THR A 189 0.03 -17.95 4.02
CA THR A 189 -0.48 -18.98 3.10
C THR A 189 -2.00 -18.91 3.00
N SER A 190 -2.59 -19.27 1.86
CA SER A 190 -4.04 -19.36 1.69
C SER A 190 -4.50 -20.71 1.15
N HIS A 191 -5.79 -20.97 1.35
CA HIS A 191 -6.58 -21.97 0.63
C HIS A 191 -7.95 -21.38 0.28
N GLY A 192 -8.21 -21.14 -1.00
CA GLY A 192 -9.33 -20.32 -1.46
C GLY A 192 -9.21 -18.90 -0.90
N THR A 193 -10.20 -18.46 -0.12
CA THR A 193 -10.18 -17.13 0.53
C THR A 193 -9.70 -17.16 1.98
N ASN A 194 -9.64 -18.35 2.58
CA ASN A 194 -9.12 -18.53 3.93
C ASN A 194 -7.60 -18.42 3.90
N PHE A 195 -7.02 -17.80 4.91
CA PHE A 195 -5.58 -17.65 5.00
C PHE A 195 -5.07 -17.87 6.41
N GLN A 196 -3.76 -18.02 6.53
CA GLN A 196 -3.09 -18.14 7.81
C GLN A 196 -1.82 -17.30 7.78
N ILE A 197 -1.52 -16.68 8.92
CA ILE A 197 -0.23 -16.03 9.18
C ILE A 197 0.43 -16.77 10.33
N LYS A 198 1.68 -17.21 10.12
CA LYS A 198 2.48 -17.91 11.14
C LYS A 198 3.81 -17.22 11.33
N VAL A 199 4.30 -17.24 12.57
CA VAL A 199 5.70 -16.92 12.86
C VAL A 199 6.56 -18.13 12.50
N ILE A 200 7.59 -17.93 11.68
CA ILE A 200 8.60 -18.95 11.43
C ILE A 200 9.57 -18.96 12.61
N THR A 201 9.67 -20.11 13.28
CA THR A 201 10.44 -20.27 14.53
C THR A 201 11.79 -20.96 14.34
N SER A 202 12.08 -21.47 13.14
CA SER A 202 13.31 -22.19 12.82
C SER A 202 13.98 -21.57 11.63
N ASN A 203 15.27 -21.24 11.76
CA ASN A 203 16.09 -20.70 10.68
C ASN A 203 16.14 -21.65 9.46
N PHE A 204 16.04 -22.97 9.68
CA PHE A 204 16.00 -23.96 8.59
C PHE A 204 14.73 -23.90 7.72
N LYS A 205 13.69 -23.21 8.19
CA LYS A 205 12.44 -23.01 7.44
C LYS A 205 12.26 -21.56 7.01
N ASP A 206 13.18 -20.68 7.38
CA ASP A 206 13.08 -19.26 7.10
C ASP A 206 13.79 -18.95 5.77
N PRO A 207 13.07 -18.54 4.73
CA PRO A 207 13.67 -18.26 3.43
C PRO A 207 14.72 -17.14 3.43
N PHE A 208 14.77 -16.31 4.48
CA PHE A 208 15.82 -15.31 4.67
C PHE A 208 17.12 -15.89 5.26
N PHE A 209 17.09 -17.15 5.72
CA PHE A 209 18.23 -17.90 6.30
C PHE A 209 18.50 -19.24 5.58
N LEU A 210 17.72 -19.61 4.57
CA LEU A 210 17.92 -20.85 3.80
C LEU A 210 19.27 -20.79 3.05
N ASN A 211 20.23 -21.56 3.55
CA ASN A 211 21.61 -21.66 3.05
C ASN A 211 21.75 -22.32 1.66
N ASP A 212 20.74 -23.07 1.20
CA ASP A 212 20.80 -23.86 -0.05
C ASP A 212 20.33 -23.07 -1.29
N LEU A 213 19.81 -21.84 -1.12
CA LEU A 213 19.33 -20.97 -2.21
C LEU A 213 20.43 -20.09 -2.86
N PHE A 214 21.70 -20.50 -2.83
CA PHE A 214 22.86 -19.67 -3.23
C PHE A 214 22.97 -18.30 -2.53
N ILE A 215 22.27 -18.09 -1.43
CA ILE A 215 22.54 -16.99 -0.50
C ILE A 215 23.79 -17.43 0.27
N GLU A 216 24.95 -16.89 -0.10
CA GLU A 216 26.23 -17.24 0.53
C GLU A 216 26.08 -17.34 2.05
N ARG A 217 26.51 -18.48 2.61
CA ARG A 217 26.62 -18.71 4.06
C ARG A 217 27.34 -17.53 4.70
N ASN A 218 26.55 -16.64 5.24
CA ASN A 218 26.80 -16.16 6.57
C ASN A 218 25.54 -16.51 7.35
N ASP A 219 25.67 -16.87 8.62
CA ASP A 219 24.55 -16.90 9.58
C ASP A 219 23.93 -15.49 9.80
N GLN A 220 24.07 -14.61 8.81
CA GLN A 220 23.65 -13.23 8.77
C GLN A 220 22.43 -13.13 7.85
N LEU A 221 21.29 -12.88 8.50
CA LEU A 221 20.06 -12.46 7.87
C LEU A 221 20.29 -11.43 6.74
N THR A 222 19.79 -11.72 5.54
CA THR A 222 19.75 -10.72 4.45
C THR A 222 18.52 -9.81 4.58
N THR A 223 18.74 -8.58 5.05
CA THR A 223 17.70 -7.51 5.04
C THR A 223 17.63 -6.77 3.70
N ALA A 224 18.33 -7.24 2.67
CA ALA A 224 18.35 -6.59 1.35
C ALA A 224 17.00 -6.72 0.62
N TYR A 225 16.18 -7.70 1.01
CA TYR A 225 14.89 -8.00 0.39
C TYR A 225 13.72 -7.46 1.21
N ASP A 226 12.72 -6.88 0.52
CA ASP A 226 11.47 -6.39 1.13
C ASP A 226 10.59 -7.56 1.60
N TYR A 227 10.52 -8.64 0.80
CA TYR A 227 9.78 -9.88 1.06
C TYR A 227 10.20 -10.99 0.07
N ILE A 228 9.86 -12.24 0.37
CA ILE A 228 10.11 -13.42 -0.48
C ILE A 228 8.76 -14.08 -0.82
N ILE A 229 8.66 -14.65 -2.03
CA ILE A 229 7.51 -15.44 -2.48
C ILE A 229 8.01 -16.85 -2.77
N LEU A 230 7.29 -17.87 -2.29
CA LEU A 230 7.47 -19.25 -2.71
C LEU A 230 6.33 -19.63 -3.66
N ASP A 231 6.69 -20.03 -4.87
CA ASP A 231 5.81 -20.81 -5.74
C ASP A 231 5.88 -22.27 -5.32
N LYS A 232 4.82 -22.76 -4.68
CA LYS A 232 4.73 -24.12 -4.14
C LYS A 232 4.68 -25.19 -5.23
N GLN A 233 4.26 -24.84 -6.45
CA GLN A 233 4.14 -25.82 -7.53
C GLN A 233 5.51 -26.16 -8.12
N ASN A 234 6.32 -25.12 -8.33
CA ASN A 234 7.66 -25.25 -8.92
C ASN A 234 8.77 -25.26 -7.87
N GLU A 235 8.42 -25.09 -6.60
CA GLU A 235 9.35 -24.94 -5.47
C GLU A 235 10.37 -23.79 -5.66
N ASN A 236 9.98 -22.76 -6.42
CA ASN A 236 10.83 -21.62 -6.74
C ASN A 236 10.63 -20.48 -5.73
N TYR A 237 11.75 -19.94 -5.25
CA TYR A 237 11.77 -18.79 -4.35
C TYR A 237 12.10 -17.52 -5.13
N TYR A 238 11.27 -16.50 -4.97
CA TYR A 238 11.44 -15.20 -5.61
C TYR A 238 11.64 -14.11 -4.55
N ALA A 239 12.81 -13.48 -4.56
CA ALA A 239 13.10 -12.34 -3.70
C ALA A 239 12.61 -11.05 -4.36
N VAL A 240 11.94 -10.21 -3.58
CA VAL A 240 11.50 -8.89 -4.02
C VAL A 240 12.27 -7.80 -3.29
N SER A 241 12.82 -6.84 -4.02
CA SER A 241 13.53 -5.69 -3.44
C SER A 241 13.26 -4.39 -4.19
N LYS A 242 13.48 -3.27 -3.51
CA LYS A 242 13.42 -1.94 -4.13
C LYS A 242 14.66 -1.71 -4.98
N THR A 243 14.49 -1.01 -6.09
CA THR A 243 15.59 -0.58 -6.93
C THR A 243 15.86 0.91 -6.77
N SER A 244 16.99 1.39 -7.28
CA SER A 244 17.29 2.81 -7.41
C SER A 244 16.61 3.46 -8.62
N LEU A 245 15.99 2.67 -9.51
CA LEU A 245 15.31 3.17 -10.70
C LEU A 245 14.13 4.08 -10.33
N LYS A 246 13.93 5.10 -11.16
CA LYS A 246 12.86 6.09 -10.99
C LYS A 246 12.07 6.21 -12.29
N THR A 247 10.75 6.24 -12.15
CA THR A 247 9.85 6.55 -13.26
C THR A 247 9.75 8.07 -13.40
N ILE A 248 9.81 8.54 -14.65
CA ILE A 248 9.65 9.96 -15.01
C ILE A 248 8.72 10.06 -16.23
N PRO A 249 8.10 11.22 -16.50
CA PRO A 249 7.31 11.43 -17.70
C PRO A 249 8.14 11.20 -18.97
N SER A 250 7.49 10.80 -20.07
CA SER A 250 8.12 10.65 -21.39
C SER A 250 8.81 11.94 -21.83
N PRO A 251 10.00 11.89 -22.48
CA PRO A 251 10.65 13.08 -23.04
C PRO A 251 9.72 13.88 -23.97
N SER A 252 8.87 13.18 -24.73
CA SER A 252 7.90 13.79 -25.66
C SER A 252 6.86 14.68 -24.97
N LEU A 253 6.65 14.53 -23.65
CA LEU A 253 5.80 15.43 -22.88
C LEU A 253 6.39 16.84 -22.83
N TYR A 254 7.72 16.97 -22.75
CA TYR A 254 8.41 18.24 -22.65
C TYR A 254 8.17 19.09 -23.91
N GLU A 255 8.31 18.48 -25.09
CA GLU A 255 8.01 19.12 -26.37
C GLU A 255 6.53 19.51 -26.48
N ALA A 256 5.63 18.60 -26.10
CA ALA A 256 4.19 18.84 -26.16
C ALA A 256 3.74 19.98 -25.21
N ALA A 257 4.29 20.03 -24.00
CA ALA A 257 3.96 21.04 -22.99
C ALA A 257 4.41 22.45 -23.41
N ASN A 258 5.57 22.55 -24.07
CA ASN A 258 6.07 23.80 -24.64
C ASN A 258 5.16 24.30 -25.78
N ASN A 259 4.61 23.38 -26.60
CA ASN A 259 3.77 23.73 -27.74
C ASN A 259 2.29 24.03 -27.39
N GLN A 260 1.76 23.49 -26.29
CA GLN A 260 0.31 23.57 -25.96
C GLN A 260 -0.06 24.40 -24.72
N LYS A 261 0.76 25.40 -24.31
CA LYS A 261 0.54 26.19 -23.07
C LYS A 261 0.34 25.29 -21.82
N GLY A 262 1.33 24.45 -21.51
CA GLY A 262 1.41 23.78 -20.20
C GLY A 262 0.59 22.48 -20.06
N THR A 263 -0.07 22.30 -18.91
CA THR A 263 -0.71 21.03 -18.47
C THR A 263 -1.89 20.55 -19.32
N LEU A 264 -2.27 21.29 -20.37
CA LEU A 264 -3.28 20.90 -21.35
C LEU A 264 -2.86 19.67 -22.18
N ALA A 265 -1.55 19.46 -22.36
CA ALA A 265 -0.99 18.44 -23.24
C ALA A 265 -1.36 16.99 -22.88
N TYR A 266 -1.79 16.72 -21.64
CA TYR A 266 -2.07 15.35 -21.15
C TYR A 266 -3.41 15.20 -20.42
N ARG A 267 -4.42 16.00 -20.79
CA ARG A 267 -5.76 15.94 -20.15
C ARG A 267 -6.61 14.73 -20.55
N ASN A 268 -6.46 14.22 -21.77
CA ASN A 268 -7.21 13.06 -22.24
C ASN A 268 -6.49 11.73 -21.91
N LYS A 269 -7.22 10.61 -22.01
CA LYS A 269 -6.71 9.29 -21.64
C LYS A 269 -5.49 8.89 -22.49
N GLU A 270 -5.57 9.11 -23.79
CA GLU A 270 -4.52 8.76 -24.76
C GLU A 270 -3.20 9.49 -24.45
N ALA A 271 -3.28 10.80 -24.22
CA ALA A 271 -2.12 11.60 -23.89
C ALA A 271 -1.53 11.24 -22.52
N ARG A 272 -2.35 10.89 -21.53
CA ARG A 272 -1.83 10.33 -20.26
C ARG A 272 -1.09 9.01 -20.47
N ASN A 273 -1.64 8.09 -21.26
CA ASN A 273 -0.96 6.83 -21.55
C ASN A 273 0.33 7.07 -22.35
N LYS A 274 0.33 8.01 -23.30
CA LYS A 274 1.52 8.38 -24.08
C LYS A 274 2.63 8.98 -23.21
N TYR A 275 2.28 9.90 -22.31
CA TYR A 275 3.28 10.72 -21.62
C TYR A 275 3.58 10.29 -20.18
N LEU A 276 2.66 9.61 -19.52
CA LEU A 276 2.70 9.33 -18.08
C LEU A 276 2.50 7.85 -17.74
N ALA A 277 2.47 6.92 -18.70
CA ALA A 277 2.23 5.48 -18.43
C ALA A 277 3.10 4.91 -17.31
N GLY A 278 4.41 5.20 -17.33
CA GLY A 278 5.36 4.79 -16.28
C GLY A 278 4.97 5.27 -14.87
N LEU A 279 4.21 6.37 -14.76
CA LEU A 279 3.79 6.98 -13.50
C LEU A 279 2.39 6.58 -13.05
N ILE A 280 1.52 6.15 -13.97
CA ILE A 280 0.08 5.96 -13.68
C ILE A 280 -0.42 4.53 -13.85
N ASN A 281 0.28 3.73 -14.66
CA ASN A 281 -0.10 2.36 -14.98
C ASN A 281 0.71 1.35 -14.16
N LEU A 282 0.33 0.09 -14.31
CA LEU A 282 1.18 -1.03 -13.94
C LEU A 282 2.15 -1.24 -15.10
N ASN A 283 3.45 -1.19 -14.83
CA ASN A 283 4.48 -1.42 -15.84
C ASN A 283 5.40 -2.54 -15.37
N TYR A 284 5.87 -3.34 -16.30
CA TYR A 284 6.90 -4.33 -16.03
C TYR A 284 7.82 -4.54 -17.24
N PHE A 285 9.02 -5.08 -16.99
CA PHE A 285 9.97 -5.48 -18.01
C PHE A 285 10.93 -6.54 -17.48
N TYR A 286 11.49 -7.34 -18.38
CA TYR A 286 12.53 -8.32 -18.06
C TYR A 286 13.90 -7.81 -18.49
N THR A 287 14.90 -7.95 -17.64
CA THR A 287 16.30 -7.72 -18.02
C THR A 287 17.22 -8.60 -17.19
N GLN A 288 18.23 -9.21 -17.82
CA GLN A 288 19.19 -10.09 -17.15
C GLN A 288 18.52 -11.18 -16.29
N ASN A 289 17.38 -11.67 -16.77
CA ASN A 289 16.49 -12.64 -16.12
C ASN A 289 15.98 -12.24 -14.73
N GLN A 290 15.92 -10.94 -14.51
CA GLN A 290 15.20 -10.34 -13.40
C GLN A 290 13.98 -9.65 -13.98
N LEU A 291 12.91 -9.67 -13.20
CA LEU A 291 11.71 -8.94 -13.52
C LEU A 291 11.69 -7.63 -12.74
N TYR A 292 11.39 -6.56 -13.43
CA TYR A 292 11.20 -5.25 -12.83
C TYR A 292 9.75 -4.85 -13.01
N TYR A 293 9.17 -4.26 -11.97
CA TYR A 293 7.81 -3.74 -12.05
C TYR A 293 7.62 -2.48 -11.22
N ASN A 294 6.64 -1.69 -11.62
CA ASN A 294 6.14 -0.60 -10.80
C ASN A 294 4.63 -0.48 -10.96
N VAL A 295 4.00 0.05 -9.91
CA VAL A 295 2.57 0.34 -9.92
C VAL A 295 2.38 1.83 -9.69
N GLY A 296 1.92 2.50 -10.74
CA GLY A 296 1.70 3.95 -10.77
C GLY A 296 0.50 4.41 -9.96
N VAL A 297 0.38 5.73 -9.83
CA VAL A 297 -0.82 6.37 -9.24
C VAL A 297 -1.92 6.35 -10.28
N ILE A 298 -3.00 5.65 -9.95
CA ILE A 298 -4.19 5.61 -10.81
C ILE A 298 -4.63 7.04 -11.12
N GLY A 299 -4.86 7.35 -12.39
CA GLY A 299 -5.09 8.72 -12.87
C GLY A 299 -6.19 9.46 -12.09
N ASN A 300 -5.78 10.42 -11.27
CA ASN A 300 -6.64 11.32 -10.50
C ASN A 300 -7.06 12.52 -11.35
N GLY A 301 -7.88 12.34 -12.39
CA GLY A 301 -8.45 13.48 -13.13
C GLY A 301 -7.46 14.62 -13.43
N MET A 302 -7.86 15.86 -13.17
CA MET A 302 -6.99 17.04 -13.26
C MET A 302 -6.10 17.11 -12.01
N GLN A 303 -4.82 16.70 -12.10
CA GLN A 303 -3.85 16.98 -11.04
C GLN A 303 -3.10 18.29 -11.34
N SER A 304 -3.07 19.18 -10.35
CA SER A 304 -2.29 20.44 -10.38
C SER A 304 -0.84 20.25 -9.93
N LYS A 305 -0.47 19.04 -9.50
CA LYS A 305 0.87 18.68 -9.03
C LYS A 305 1.32 17.38 -9.68
N GLU A 306 2.60 17.33 -10.04
CA GLU A 306 3.22 16.13 -10.60
C GLU A 306 3.16 14.97 -9.59
N SER A 307 2.79 13.78 -10.06
CA SER A 307 2.85 12.56 -9.24
C SER A 307 4.29 12.26 -8.86
N VAL A 308 4.56 11.98 -7.59
CA VAL A 308 5.86 11.46 -7.15
C VAL A 308 6.16 10.15 -7.90
N ALA A 309 7.41 9.90 -8.26
CA ALA A 309 7.84 8.70 -8.98
C ALA A 309 7.37 7.42 -8.25
N SER A 310 6.85 6.46 -9.01
CA SER A 310 6.50 5.13 -8.50
C SER A 310 7.75 4.37 -8.08
N VAL A 311 7.65 3.56 -7.02
CA VAL A 311 8.75 2.70 -6.58
C VAL A 311 8.88 1.53 -7.55
N VAL A 312 10.02 1.44 -8.24
CA VAL A 312 10.37 0.29 -9.08
C VAL A 312 10.98 -0.80 -8.21
N ARG A 313 10.42 -2.01 -8.30
CA ARG A 313 10.90 -3.20 -7.61
C ARG A 313 11.49 -4.20 -8.60
N LYS A 314 12.44 -4.98 -8.13
CA LYS A 314 12.94 -6.15 -8.85
C LYS A 314 12.47 -7.43 -8.16
N ILE A 315 12.22 -8.46 -8.96
CA ILE A 315 11.96 -9.84 -8.56
C ILE A 315 13.07 -10.68 -9.18
N GLU A 316 13.76 -11.45 -8.36
CA GLU A 316 14.80 -12.38 -8.79
C GLU A 316 14.53 -13.77 -8.21
N CYS A 317 14.66 -14.80 -9.05
CA CYS A 317 14.59 -16.19 -8.60
C CYS A 317 15.89 -16.51 -7.84
N LEU A 318 15.77 -17.18 -6.69
CA LEU A 318 16.89 -17.50 -5.82
C LEU A 318 17.49 -18.88 -6.10
N ASN A 319 16.70 -19.85 -6.56
CA ASN A 319 17.10 -21.26 -6.65
C ASN A 319 17.00 -21.90 -8.03
N ASP A 320 16.65 -21.15 -9.08
CA ASP A 320 16.59 -21.70 -10.43
C ASP A 320 17.76 -21.21 -11.30
N ASP A 321 18.59 -22.16 -11.75
CA ASP A 321 19.63 -21.93 -12.77
C ASP A 321 19.00 -21.69 -14.15
N ASN A 322 17.78 -22.21 -14.40
CA ASN A 322 16.96 -21.97 -15.57
C ASN A 322 16.09 -20.72 -15.37
N LYS A 323 16.78 -19.60 -15.35
CA LYS A 323 16.28 -18.22 -15.28
C LYS A 323 15.20 -17.81 -16.32
N SER A 324 14.68 -18.74 -17.13
CA SER A 324 13.61 -18.56 -18.12
C SER A 324 12.20 -18.84 -17.61
N GLN A 325 12.03 -19.55 -16.48
CA GLN A 325 10.71 -19.72 -15.85
C GLN A 325 10.49 -18.62 -14.82
N LEU A 326 9.84 -17.56 -15.28
CA LEU A 326 9.49 -16.43 -14.44
C LEU A 326 8.10 -16.69 -13.85
N LEU A 327 7.93 -16.33 -12.58
CA LEU A 327 6.65 -16.37 -11.86
C LEU A 327 5.51 -15.89 -12.78
N ASP A 328 4.37 -16.58 -12.77
CA ASP A 328 3.17 -16.06 -13.42
C ASP A 328 2.78 -14.74 -12.74
N MET A 329 3.26 -13.66 -13.34
CA MET A 329 3.11 -12.32 -12.82
C MET A 329 1.67 -11.87 -12.80
N GLN A 330 0.78 -12.51 -13.57
CA GLN A 330 -0.60 -12.07 -13.60
C GLN A 330 -1.25 -12.19 -12.22
N GLN A 331 -1.05 -13.30 -11.51
CA GLN A 331 -1.58 -13.50 -10.16
C GLN A 331 -0.95 -12.56 -9.13
N LEU A 332 0.39 -12.41 -9.16
CA LEU A 332 1.10 -11.52 -8.26
C LEU A 332 0.70 -10.04 -8.49
N LEU A 333 0.62 -9.60 -9.75
CA LEU A 333 0.22 -8.23 -10.11
C LEU A 333 -1.25 -7.97 -9.77
N GLN A 334 -2.13 -8.96 -9.89
CA GLN A 334 -3.51 -8.87 -9.42
C GLN A 334 -3.58 -8.69 -7.89
N SER A 335 -2.71 -9.38 -7.12
CA SER A 335 -2.67 -9.24 -5.66
C SER A 335 -2.24 -7.84 -5.19
N MET A 336 -1.52 -7.14 -6.07
CA MET A 336 -1.14 -5.73 -5.95
C MET A 336 -2.26 -4.80 -6.41
N ASP A 337 -3.20 -5.28 -7.21
CA ASP A 337 -4.29 -4.49 -7.78
C ASP A 337 -5.57 -4.45 -6.94
N VAL A 338 -5.46 -4.79 -5.66
CA VAL A 338 -6.58 -4.77 -4.73
C VAL A 338 -6.82 -3.35 -4.22
N VAL A 339 -8.01 -2.81 -4.50
CA VAL A 339 -8.38 -1.41 -4.16
C VAL A 339 -8.31 -1.15 -2.65
N TRP A 340 -8.50 -2.17 -1.81
CA TRP A 340 -8.35 -2.10 -0.35
C TRP A 340 -6.94 -1.80 0.12
N VAL A 341 -5.94 -2.18 -0.67
CA VAL A 341 -4.51 -1.94 -0.41
C VAL A 341 -4.09 -0.59 -0.98
N LYS A 342 -4.67 -0.21 -2.12
CA LYS A 342 -4.45 1.10 -2.77
C LYS A 342 -5.45 2.15 -2.29
N PHE A 343 -5.14 2.84 -1.19
CA PHE A 343 -5.75 4.16 -0.95
C PHE A 343 -4.65 5.22 -0.72
N LYS A 344 -4.47 6.10 -1.71
CA LYS A 344 -3.61 7.28 -1.72
C LYS A 344 -2.14 7.07 -1.20
N ASN A 345 -1.32 6.29 -1.92
CA ASN A 345 0.10 6.57 -2.29
C ASN A 345 0.92 5.31 -2.72
N LEU A 346 1.47 5.38 -3.94
CA LEU A 346 2.80 5.03 -4.50
C LEU A 346 3.61 3.77 -4.15
N THR A 347 3.25 3.02 -3.12
CA THR A 347 3.92 1.75 -2.82
C THR A 347 2.89 0.65 -2.71
N VAL A 348 2.79 -0.15 -3.76
CA VAL A 348 1.87 -1.27 -3.80
C VAL A 348 2.62 -2.51 -3.37
N LEU A 349 2.40 -2.90 -2.12
CA LEU A 349 2.74 -4.23 -1.65
C LEU A 349 1.55 -5.15 -1.96
N PRO A 350 1.77 -6.45 -2.23
CA PRO A 350 0.70 -7.43 -2.25
C PRO A 350 -0.14 -7.37 -0.98
N PHE A 351 -1.45 -7.60 -1.07
CA PHE A 351 -2.31 -7.61 0.13
C PHE A 351 -1.86 -8.61 1.22
N PRO A 352 -1.26 -9.79 0.92
CA PRO A 352 -0.67 -10.65 1.94
C PRO A 352 0.37 -9.93 2.80
N ILE A 353 1.26 -9.15 2.16
CA ILE A 353 2.26 -8.35 2.86
C ILE A 353 1.60 -7.25 3.71
N LYS A 354 0.50 -6.63 3.23
CA LYS A 354 -0.26 -5.65 4.02
C LYS A 354 -0.87 -6.30 5.26
N LEU A 355 -1.47 -7.49 5.14
CA LEU A 355 -2.06 -8.22 6.26
C LEU A 355 -0.99 -8.61 7.29
N MET A 356 0.18 -9.09 6.85
CA MET A 356 1.30 -9.38 7.75
C MET A 356 1.82 -8.12 8.48
N ASN A 357 1.87 -6.97 7.80
CA ASN A 357 2.27 -5.72 8.46
C ASN A 357 1.27 -5.30 9.54
N GLU A 358 -0.02 -5.62 9.37
CA GLU A 358 -1.05 -5.34 10.37
C GLU A 358 -1.02 -6.37 11.51
N TYR A 359 -0.79 -7.64 11.19
CA TYR A 359 -0.61 -8.72 12.17
C TYR A 359 0.49 -8.40 13.18
N ILE A 360 1.69 -8.06 12.72
CA ILE A 360 2.82 -7.78 13.62
C ILE A 360 2.59 -6.53 14.48
N ARG A 361 1.75 -5.59 14.04
CA ARG A 361 1.38 -4.41 14.85
C ARG A 361 0.43 -4.81 15.96
N LYS A 362 -0.57 -5.65 15.66
CA LYS A 362 -1.50 -6.20 16.65
C LYS A 362 -0.74 -6.96 17.75
N ASP A 363 0.20 -7.82 17.37
CA ASP A 363 0.99 -8.59 18.35
C ASP A 363 1.87 -7.72 19.25
N LYS A 364 2.42 -6.62 18.74
CA LYS A 364 3.21 -5.69 19.55
C LYS A 364 2.37 -5.00 20.63
N ASN A 365 1.19 -4.52 20.25
CA ASN A 365 0.31 -3.85 21.19
C ASN A 365 -0.18 -4.81 22.29
N ASN A 366 -0.36 -6.10 21.95
CA ASN A 366 -0.69 -7.12 22.94
C ASN A 366 0.48 -7.52 23.87
N ASN A 367 1.73 -7.39 23.40
CA ASN A 367 2.92 -7.78 24.17
C ASN A 367 3.50 -6.65 25.03
N GLU A 368 3.24 -5.38 24.70
CA GLU A 368 3.58 -4.24 25.56
C GLU A 368 2.64 -4.12 26.79
N GLU A 369 1.54 -4.88 26.82
CA GLU A 369 0.59 -4.97 27.94
C GLU A 369 0.88 -6.14 28.93
N ARG A 370 1.93 -6.94 28.71
CA ARG A 370 2.41 -8.00 29.62
C ARG A 370 3.75 -7.63 30.24
#